data_AF-A0A2E1EP14-F1
#
_entry.id   AF-A0A2E1EP14-F1
#
_cell.length_a   1.000
_cell.length_b   1.000
_cell.length_c   1.000
_cell.angle_alpha   90.00
_cell.angle_beta   90.00
_cell.angle_gamma   90.00
#
_symmetry.space_group_name_H-M   'P 1'
#
loop_
_entity.id
_entity.type
_entity.pdbx_description
1 polymer ?
#
loop_
_entity_poly.entity_id
_entity_poly.type
_entity_poly.pdbx_seq_one_letter_code
_entity_poly.pdbx_strand_id
1 'polypeptide(L)'
;MASSKIAFLLILCFFTIVFIQSGLDKVFDKKNNLSYLYSLLGSFFSAGLIRLAFYSVTILELFSGLFCALGLIHYFFSSSSLYGVVGIIIGSFALLILLVGQRVSKNYEGAKTLTVYFILAMLGLLLS
;
A
#
# COMPACT_ATOMS: atom_id res chain seq x y z
N MET A 1 -8.01 0.77 25.74
CA MET A 1 -8.70 -0.54 25.62
C MET A 1 -9.78 -0.57 24.53
N ALA A 2 -10.70 0.41 24.43
CA ALA A 2 -11.63 0.52 23.30
C ALA A 2 -11.10 1.41 22.16
N SER A 3 -10.52 2.57 22.50
CA SER A 3 -10.04 3.55 21.51
C SER A 3 -8.94 2.99 20.58
N SER A 4 -8.04 2.15 21.10
CA SER A 4 -6.99 1.49 20.31
C SER A 4 -7.56 0.56 19.23
N LYS A 5 -8.64 -0.17 19.55
CA LYS A 5 -9.32 -1.07 18.62
C LYS A 5 -10.01 -0.29 17.50
N ILE A 6 -10.72 0.79 17.86
CA ILE A 6 -11.38 1.66 16.88
C ILE A 6 -10.33 2.29 15.96
N ALA A 7 -9.21 2.77 16.51
CA ALA A 7 -8.11 3.32 15.72
C ALA A 7 -7.54 2.27 14.74
N PHE A 8 -7.28 1.04 15.19
CA PHE A 8 -6.82 -0.05 14.32
C PHE A 8 -7.81 -0.34 13.19
N LEU A 9 -9.11 -0.45 13.48
CA LEU A 9 -10.13 -0.68 12.45
C LEU A 9 -10.21 0.47 11.44
N LEU A 10 -10.12 1.72 11.88
CA LEU A 10 -10.09 2.86 10.96
C LEU A 10 -8.84 2.85 10.07
N ILE A 11 -7.69 2.39 10.60
CA ILE A 11 -6.48 2.20 9.82
C ILE A 11 -6.65 1.09 8.77
N LEU A 12 -7.31 -0.02 9.13
CA LEU A 12 -7.64 -1.07 8.14
C LEU A 12 -8.55 -0.52 7.04
N CYS A 13 -9.59 0.24 7.39
CA CYS A 13 -10.45 0.91 6.40
C CYS A 13 -9.64 1.81 5.46
N PHE A 14 -8.73 2.61 6.01
CA PHE A 14 -7.86 3.48 5.22
C PHE A 14 -7.04 2.68 4.20
N PHE A 15 -6.36 1.61 4.64
CA PHE A 15 -5.54 0.80 3.74
C PHE A 15 -6.35 -0.01 2.74
N THR A 16 -7.55 -0.47 3.11
CA THR A 16 -8.48 -1.08 2.16
C THR A 16 -8.83 -0.09 1.04
N ILE A 17 -9.25 1.13 1.38
CA ILE A 17 -9.65 2.12 0.37
C ILE A 17 -8.47 2.46 -0.55
N VAL A 18 -7.34 2.86 0.03
CA VAL A 18 -6.18 3.35 -0.73
C VAL A 18 -5.59 2.26 -1.62
N PHE A 19 -5.37 1.05 -1.10
CA PHE A 19 -4.72 0.01 -1.88
C PHE A 19 -5.64 -0.69 -2.86
N ILE A 20 -6.93 -0.88 -2.55
CA ILE A 20 -7.87 -1.40 -3.55
C ILE A 20 -8.03 -0.40 -4.68
N GLN A 21 -8.23 0.89 -4.37
CA GLN A 21 -8.38 1.91 -5.41
C GLN A 21 -7.11 2.04 -6.26
N SER A 22 -5.94 2.09 -5.64
CA SER A 22 -4.66 2.17 -6.37
C SER A 22 -4.35 0.90 -7.17
N GLY A 23 -4.61 -0.28 -6.62
CA GLY A 23 -4.38 -1.55 -7.31
C GLY A 23 -5.32 -1.74 -8.50
N LEU A 24 -6.61 -1.42 -8.34
CA LEU A 24 -7.59 -1.51 -9.43
C LEU A 24 -7.29 -0.48 -10.53
N ASP A 25 -6.90 0.74 -10.18
CA ASP A 25 -6.46 1.75 -11.15
C ASP A 25 -5.30 1.23 -12.03
N LYS A 26 -4.30 0.58 -11.42
CA LYS A 26 -3.19 -0.04 -12.17
C LYS A 26 -3.62 -1.20 -13.06
N VAL A 27 -4.66 -1.94 -12.69
CA VAL A 27 -5.21 -3.05 -13.50
C VAL A 27 -6.00 -2.51 -14.70
N PHE A 28 -6.89 -1.55 -14.47
CA PHE A 28 -7.80 -1.03 -15.51
C PHE A 28 -7.15 0.05 -16.38
N ASP A 29 -6.30 0.92 -15.82
CA ASP A 29 -5.56 1.95 -16.54
C ASP A 29 -4.03 1.73 -16.48
N LYS A 30 -3.65 0.53 -16.90
CA LYS A 30 -2.25 0.10 -16.95
C LYS A 30 -1.38 0.98 -17.87
N LYS A 31 -1.93 1.43 -19.00
CA LYS A 31 -1.15 2.16 -20.02
C LYS A 31 -0.70 3.52 -19.49
N ASN A 32 -1.60 4.28 -18.87
CA ASN A 32 -1.25 5.60 -18.35
C ASN A 32 -0.34 5.48 -17.13
N ASN A 33 -0.61 4.53 -16.22
CA ASN A 33 0.26 4.29 -15.07
C ASN A 33 1.70 3.89 -15.47
N LEU A 34 1.86 2.97 -16.42
CA LEU A 34 3.20 2.61 -16.90
C LEU A 34 3.88 3.77 -17.63
N SER A 35 3.14 4.54 -18.43
CA SER A 35 3.70 5.72 -19.10
C SER A 35 4.21 6.76 -18.10
N TYR A 36 3.46 6.98 -17.01
CA TYR A 36 3.89 7.86 -15.92
C TYR A 36 5.15 7.33 -15.21
N LEU A 37 5.23 6.02 -14.96
CA LEU A 37 6.43 5.45 -14.35
C LEU A 37 7.64 5.52 -15.27
N TYR A 38 7.48 5.34 -16.58
CA TYR A 38 8.58 5.49 -17.53
C TYR A 38 9.08 6.93 -17.61
N SER A 39 8.20 7.93 -17.58
CA SER A 39 8.63 9.33 -17.56
C SER A 39 9.35 9.70 -16.25
N LEU A 40 8.95 9.09 -15.14
CA LEU A 40 9.54 9.34 -13.82
C LEU A 40 10.87 8.61 -13.59
N LEU A 41 11.00 7.36 -14.08
CA LEU A 41 12.09 6.45 -13.71
C LEU A 41 12.97 6.01 -14.89
N GLY A 42 12.59 6.32 -16.13
CA GLY A 42 13.26 5.80 -17.33
C GLY A 42 14.72 6.24 -17.49
N SER A 43 15.14 7.33 -16.83
CA SER A 43 16.55 7.77 -16.78
C SER A 43 17.40 6.99 -15.78
N PHE A 44 16.78 6.27 -14.84
CA PHE A 44 17.47 5.59 -13.74
C PHE A 44 17.39 4.06 -13.84
N PHE A 45 16.30 3.54 -14.39
CA PHE A 45 16.03 2.10 -14.43
C PHE A 45 15.63 1.64 -15.83
N SER A 46 15.93 0.37 -16.12
CA SER A 46 15.49 -0.25 -17.37
C SER A 46 13.97 -0.44 -17.40
N ALA A 47 13.38 -0.42 -18.60
CA ALA A 47 11.94 -0.65 -18.76
C ALA A 47 11.48 -2.01 -18.21
N GLY A 48 12.37 -3.02 -18.22
CA GLY A 48 12.12 -4.33 -17.59
C GLY A 48 11.92 -4.23 -16.08
N LEU A 49 12.82 -3.52 -15.38
CA LEU A 49 12.74 -3.35 -13.94
C LEU A 49 11.53 -2.49 -13.53
N ILE A 50 11.22 -1.44 -14.29
CA ILE A 50 10.03 -0.60 -14.05
C ILE A 50 8.75 -1.43 -14.16
N ARG A 51 8.63 -2.28 -15.18
CA ARG A 51 7.48 -3.19 -15.33
C ARG A 51 7.40 -4.19 -14.19
N LEU A 52 8.52 -4.78 -13.79
CA LEU A 52 8.56 -5.72 -12.67
C LEU A 52 8.06 -5.05 -11.40
N ALA A 53 8.61 -3.88 -11.05
CA ALA A 53 8.18 -3.11 -9.88
C ALA A 53 6.68 -2.76 -9.96
N PHE A 54 6.19 -2.33 -11.12
CA PHE A 54 4.78 -2.03 -11.33
C PHE A 54 3.85 -3.21 -11.00
N TYR A 55 4.11 -4.40 -11.57
CA TYR A 55 3.26 -5.57 -11.28
C TYR A 55 3.43 -6.08 -9.85
N SER A 56 4.65 -6.10 -9.33
CA SER A 56 4.90 -6.49 -7.94
C SER A 56 4.14 -5.60 -6.96
N VAL A 57 4.22 -4.27 -7.14
CA VAL A 57 3.46 -3.33 -6.30
C VAL A 57 1.96 -3.52 -6.47
N THR A 58 1.45 -3.65 -7.70
CA THR A 58 0.01 -3.87 -7.95
C THR A 58 -0.51 -5.10 -7.22
N ILE A 59 0.24 -6.21 -7.26
CA ILE A 59 -0.11 -7.45 -6.55
C ILE A 59 -0.12 -7.21 -5.05
N LEU A 60 0.93 -6.59 -4.50
CA LEU A 60 1.04 -6.31 -3.07
C LEU A 60 -0.09 -5.38 -2.58
N GLU A 61 -0.44 -4.35 -3.32
CA GLU A 61 -1.54 -3.44 -2.98
C GLU A 61 -2.88 -4.18 -2.98
N LEU A 62 -3.19 -4.95 -4.01
CA LEU A 62 -4.46 -5.70 -4.06
C LEU A 62 -4.57 -6.71 -2.91
N PHE A 63 -3.49 -7.46 -2.62
CA PHE A 63 -3.48 -8.37 -1.48
C PHE A 63 -3.57 -7.62 -0.16
N SER A 64 -2.83 -6.53 0.02
CA SER A 64 -2.89 -5.71 1.23
C SER A 64 -4.30 -5.21 1.48
N GLY A 65 -4.92 -4.58 0.47
CA GLY A 65 -6.28 -4.06 0.56
C GLY A 65 -7.31 -5.16 0.87
N LEU A 66 -7.17 -6.34 0.24
CA LEU A 66 -8.02 -7.50 0.48
C LEU A 66 -7.87 -8.04 1.91
N PHE A 67 -6.64 -8.25 2.37
CA PHE A 67 -6.38 -8.74 3.74
C PHE A 67 -6.81 -7.72 4.80
N CYS A 68 -6.66 -6.41 4.55
CA CYS A 68 -7.22 -5.38 5.42
C CYS A 68 -8.76 -5.44 5.46
N ALA A 69 -9.42 -5.65 4.31
CA ALA A 69 -10.88 -5.77 4.24
C ALA A 69 -11.39 -7.04 4.95
N LEU A 70 -10.72 -8.17 4.72
CA LEU A 70 -11.00 -9.42 5.43
C LEU A 70 -10.72 -9.29 6.92
N GLY A 71 -9.67 -8.56 7.29
CA GLY A 71 -9.33 -8.23 8.68
C GLY A 71 -10.43 -7.46 9.38
N LEU A 72 -11.03 -6.47 8.72
CA LEU A 72 -12.20 -5.75 9.24
C LEU A 72 -13.35 -6.71 9.55
N ILE A 73 -13.75 -7.51 8.56
CA ILE A 73 -14.87 -8.45 8.69
C ILE A 73 -14.58 -9.47 9.79
N HIS A 74 -13.42 -10.10 9.74
CA HIS A 74 -13.04 -11.17 10.67
C HIS A 74 -12.93 -10.65 12.11
N TYR A 75 -12.41 -9.44 12.32
CA TYR A 75 -12.30 -8.85 13.65
C TYR A 75 -13.65 -8.72 14.35
N PHE A 76 -14.74 -8.43 13.62
CA PHE A 76 -16.08 -8.37 14.21
C PHE A 76 -16.60 -9.73 14.70
N PHE A 77 -16.21 -10.84 14.07
CA PHE A 77 -16.71 -12.18 14.41
C PHE A 77 -15.81 -12.93 15.38
N SER A 78 -14.49 -12.77 15.29
CA SER A 78 -13.51 -13.56 16.06
C SER A 78 -12.64 -12.74 16.99
N SER A 79 -12.75 -11.40 16.97
CA SER A 79 -11.83 -10.48 17.68
C SER A 79 -10.35 -10.68 17.35
N SER A 80 -10.03 -11.35 16.24
CA SER A 80 -8.66 -11.60 15.79
C SER A 80 -8.20 -10.53 14.80
N SER A 81 -7.02 -9.94 15.05
CA SER A 81 -6.39 -8.94 14.18
C SER A 81 -5.49 -9.54 13.10
N LEU A 82 -5.32 -10.86 13.05
CA LEU A 82 -4.33 -11.55 12.21
C LEU A 82 -4.38 -11.12 10.73
N TYR A 83 -5.56 -11.18 10.09
CA TYR A 83 -5.68 -10.81 8.68
C TYR A 83 -5.39 -9.32 8.43
N GLY A 84 -5.83 -8.45 9.34
CA GLY A 84 -5.55 -7.02 9.25
C GLY A 84 -4.05 -6.73 9.38
N VAL A 85 -3.36 -7.38 10.32
CA VAL A 85 -1.90 -7.29 10.50
C VAL A 85 -1.16 -7.77 9.25
N VAL A 86 -1.55 -8.92 8.69
CA VAL A 86 -0.98 -9.43 7.43
C VAL A 86 -1.17 -8.41 6.30
N GLY A 87 -2.38 -7.82 6.19
CA GLY A 87 -2.67 -6.78 5.21
C GLY A 87 -1.75 -5.57 5.35
N ILE A 88 -1.56 -5.04 6.56
CA ILE A 88 -0.68 -3.90 6.82
C ILE A 88 0.79 -4.23 6.52
N ILE A 89 1.26 -5.44 6.85
CA ILE A 89 2.64 -5.87 6.54
C ILE A 89 2.86 -5.90 5.03
N ILE A 90 1.96 -6.53 4.28
CA ILE A 90 2.05 -6.58 2.81
C ILE A 90 2.03 -5.17 2.22
N GLY A 91 1.15 -4.30 2.73
CA GLY A 91 1.04 -2.90 2.31
C GLY A 91 2.31 -2.10 2.61
N SER A 92 2.96 -2.37 3.74
CA SER A 92 4.23 -1.74 4.12
C SER A 92 5.32 -2.06 3.11
N PHE A 93 5.40 -3.30 2.61
CA PHE A 93 6.33 -3.65 1.54
C PHE A 93 6.02 -2.90 0.23
N ALA A 94 4.74 -2.76 -0.15
CA ALA A 94 4.34 -1.97 -1.31
C ALA A 94 4.80 -0.50 -1.18
N LEU A 95 4.58 0.12 -0.02
CA LEU A 95 4.98 1.50 0.26
C LEU A 95 6.51 1.67 0.19
N LEU A 96 7.29 0.70 0.68
CA LEU A 96 8.75 0.77 0.62
C LEU A 96 9.26 0.70 -0.83
N ILE A 97 8.70 -0.17 -1.67
CA ILE A 97 9.05 -0.25 -3.09
C ILE A 97 8.72 1.07 -3.79
N LEU A 98 7.52 1.62 -3.54
CA LEU A 98 7.12 2.92 -4.08
C LEU A 98 8.06 4.05 -3.61
N LEU A 99 8.46 4.05 -2.34
CA LEU A 99 9.34 5.06 -1.75
C LEU A 99 10.71 5.10 -2.43
N VAL A 100 11.27 3.93 -2.76
CA VAL A 100 12.51 3.84 -3.53
C VAL A 100 12.36 4.56 -4.87
N GLY A 101 11.27 4.31 -5.61
CA GLY A 101 10.98 5.00 -6.87
C GLY A 101 10.92 6.52 -6.71
N GLN A 102 10.21 7.02 -5.68
CA GLN A 102 10.10 8.46 -5.43
C GLN A 102 11.46 9.09 -5.07
N ARG A 103 12.29 8.38 -4.27
CA ARG A 103 13.61 8.89 -3.87
C ARG A 103 14.61 8.93 -5.02
N VAL A 104 14.65 7.89 -5.84
CA VAL A 104 15.55 7.83 -7.01
C VAL A 104 15.20 8.91 -8.03
N SER A 105 13.90 9.12 -8.28
CA SER A 105 13.40 10.19 -9.17
C SER A 105 13.44 11.60 -8.56
N LYS A 106 13.93 11.76 -7.32
CA LYS A 106 13.96 13.03 -6.57
C LYS A 106 12.57 13.67 -6.40
N ASN A 107 11.50 12.87 -6.46
CA ASN A 107 10.14 13.32 -6.18
C ASN A 107 9.89 13.35 -4.66
N TYR A 108 10.36 14.43 -4.02
CA TYR A 108 10.27 14.59 -2.56
C TYR A 108 8.84 14.73 -2.05
N GLU A 109 7.95 15.35 -2.84
CA GLU A 109 6.53 15.46 -2.48
C GLU A 109 5.84 14.08 -2.47
N GLY A 110 6.08 13.26 -3.50
CA GLY A 110 5.60 11.88 -3.53
C GLY A 110 6.15 11.05 -2.38
N ALA A 111 7.45 11.19 -2.08
CA ALA A 111 8.08 10.50 -0.95
C ALA A 111 7.45 10.88 0.39
N LYS A 112 7.12 12.17 0.60
CA LYS A 112 6.45 12.67 1.81
C LYS A 112 5.09 12.01 2.01
N THR A 113 4.27 11.93 0.97
CA THR A 113 2.95 11.28 1.02
C THR A 113 3.06 9.80 1.40
N LEU A 114 4.02 9.07 0.83
CA LEU A 114 4.25 7.67 1.17
C LEU A 114 4.73 7.50 2.62
N THR A 115 5.56 8.41 3.12
CA THR A 115 5.98 8.40 4.54
C THR A 115 4.80 8.57 5.49
N VAL A 116 3.81 9.43 5.17
CA VAL A 116 2.59 9.57 5.98
C VAL A 116 1.82 8.25 6.03
N TYR A 117 1.66 7.57 4.91
CA TYR A 117 0.97 6.28 4.86
C TYR A 117 1.76 5.22 5.64
N PHE A 118 3.09 5.24 5.54
CA PHE A 118 3.96 4.31 6.27
C PHE A 118 3.89 4.52 7.78
N ILE A 119 3.82 5.76 8.27
CA ILE A 119 3.59 6.06 9.69
C ILE A 119 2.26 5.45 10.14
N LEU A 120 1.20 5.61 9.34
CA LEU A 120 -0.10 5.02 9.66
C LEU A 120 -0.05 3.49 9.69
N ALA A 121 0.73 2.86 8.80
CA ALA A 121 0.99 1.42 8.83
C ALA A 121 1.65 1.00 10.15
N MET A 122 2.72 1.70 10.57
CA MET A 122 3.41 1.40 11.83
C MET A 122 2.48 1.56 13.04
N LEU A 123 1.65 2.62 13.06
CA LEU A 123 0.64 2.78 14.10
C LEU A 123 -0.37 1.64 14.10
N GLY A 124 -0.80 1.17 12.93
CA GLY A 124 -1.68 0.02 12.81
C GLY A 124 -1.07 -1.26 13.40
N LEU A 125 0.22 -1.51 13.16
CA LEU A 125 0.94 -2.65 13.74
C LEU A 125 1.15 -2.54 15.26
N LEU A 126 1.27 -1.31 15.78
CA LEU A 126 1.41 -1.08 17.23
C LEU A 126 0.08 -1.20 17.98
N LEU A 127 -1.04 -0.98 17.28
CA LEU A 127 -2.40 -0.97 17.86
C LEU A 127 -3.18 -2.27 17.65
N SER A 128 -2.64 -3.18 16.83
CA SER A 128 -3.27 -4.45 16.44
C SER A 128 -3.38 -5.48 17.54
#